data_AF-A0A3D3VQ73-F1
#
_entry.id   AF-A0A3D3VQ73-F1
#
_cell.length_a   1.000
_cell.length_b   1.000
_cell.length_c   1.000
_cell.angle_alpha   90.00
_cell.angle_beta   90.00
_cell.angle_gamma   90.00
#
_symmetry.space_group_name_H-M   'P 1'
#
loop_
_entity.id
_entity.type
_entity.pdbx_description
1 polymer ?
#
loop_
_entity_poly.entity_id
_entity_poly.type
_entity_poly.pdbx_seq_one_letter_code
_entity_poly.pdbx_strand_id
1 'polypeptide(L)'
;FMKADVDNPFLQIDPILEEIRKETKTILVDFHAETTSEKIAFGHAFDGKVSAVVGTHTHVQTADEKVLAGGTAYITDVGFCGAHDSVIGREKSFIVDRFRTLMPVKMHLATGGIQLDGVVIDVDEETGKATAIQRIQRPK
;
A
#
# COMPACT_ATOMS: atom_id res chain seq x y z
N PHE A 1 -10.41 13.34 -8.16
CA PHE A 1 -9.26 12.46 -8.41
C PHE A 1 -8.04 13.30 -8.66
N MET A 2 -6.89 12.94 -8.10
CA MET A 2 -5.63 13.61 -8.44
C MET A 2 -5.35 13.38 -9.92
N LYS A 3 -5.02 14.46 -10.63
CA LYS A 3 -4.62 14.38 -12.03
C LYS A 3 -3.15 13.97 -12.03
N ALA A 4 -2.86 12.71 -12.35
CA ALA A 4 -1.49 12.22 -12.43
C ALA A 4 -1.01 12.33 -13.88
N ASP A 5 0.01 13.16 -14.11
CA ASP A 5 0.76 13.18 -15.37
C ASP A 5 1.96 12.24 -15.18
N VAL A 6 1.68 10.94 -15.23
CA VAL A 6 2.64 9.87 -14.98
C VAL A 6 2.53 8.80 -16.06
N ASP A 7 3.63 8.09 -16.29
CA ASP A 7 3.63 6.93 -17.16
C ASP A 7 2.75 5.80 -16.61
N ASN A 8 2.31 4.90 -17.49
CA ASN A 8 1.47 3.78 -17.10
C ASN A 8 2.28 2.75 -16.28
N PRO A 9 1.96 2.53 -14.99
CA PRO A 9 2.74 1.64 -14.13
C PRO A 9 2.69 0.17 -14.58
N PHE A 10 1.62 -0.25 -15.26
CA PHE A 10 1.51 -1.61 -15.79
C PHE A 10 2.50 -1.89 -16.93
N LEU A 11 2.92 -0.86 -17.66
CA LEU A 11 3.90 -0.99 -18.75
C LEU A 11 5.32 -0.76 -18.27
N GLN A 12 5.52 0.18 -17.35
CA GLN A 12 6.85 0.56 -16.87
C GLN A 12 7.49 -0.50 -15.98
N ILE A 13 6.70 -1.32 -15.29
CA ILE A 13 7.27 -2.29 -14.35
C ILE A 13 7.91 -3.49 -15.03
N ASP A 14 7.41 -3.98 -16.17
CA ASP A 14 7.98 -5.15 -16.86
C ASP A 14 9.50 -5.01 -17.13
N PRO A 15 10.01 -3.93 -17.77
CA PRO A 15 11.45 -3.77 -17.99
C PRO A 15 12.24 -3.60 -16.68
N ILE A 16 11.65 -3.01 -15.64
CA ILE A 16 12.29 -2.87 -14.32
C ILE A 16 12.47 -4.25 -13.66
N LEU A 17 11.45 -5.12 -13.74
CA LEU A 17 11.52 -6.47 -13.20
C LEU A 17 12.56 -7.32 -13.92
N GLU A 18 12.71 -7.18 -15.24
CA GLU A 18 13.75 -7.89 -16.00
C GLU A 18 15.16 -7.55 -15.52
N GLU A 19 15.43 -6.28 -15.17
CA GLU A 19 16.72 -5.88 -14.62
C GLU A 19 16.92 -6.41 -13.19
N ILE A 20 15.93 -6.24 -12.30
CA ILE A 20 16.03 -6.71 -10.90
C ILE A 20 16.22 -8.23 -10.82
N ARG A 21 15.57 -8.99 -11.71
CA ARG A 21 15.65 -10.46 -11.76
C ARG A 21 17.05 -11.00 -12.04
N LYS A 22 17.95 -10.18 -12.58
CA LYS A 22 19.36 -10.56 -12.77
C LYS A 22 20.11 -10.65 -11.42
N GLU A 23 19.62 -9.96 -10.40
CA GLU A 23 20.23 -9.88 -9.07
C GLU A 23 19.48 -10.73 -8.03
N THR A 24 18.14 -10.74 -8.08
CA THR A 24 17.33 -11.42 -7.05
C THR A 24 15.99 -11.93 -7.58
N LYS A 25 15.52 -13.04 -6.99
CA LYS A 25 14.14 -13.54 -7.19
C LYS A 25 13.16 -12.92 -6.20
N THR A 26 13.65 -12.38 -5.09
CA THR A 26 12.85 -11.79 -4.02
C THR A 26 12.57 -10.33 -4.35
N ILE A 27 11.35 -10.03 -4.77
CA ILE A 27 10.96 -8.70 -5.27
C ILE A 27 9.70 -8.23 -4.54
N LEU A 28 9.80 -7.09 -3.87
CA LEU A 28 8.70 -6.40 -3.21
C LEU A 28 8.33 -5.15 -4.01
N VAL A 29 7.04 -4.98 -4.31
CA VAL A 29 6.49 -3.77 -4.94
C VAL A 29 5.60 -3.05 -3.95
N ASP A 30 5.95 -1.80 -3.61
CA ASP A 30 5.04 -0.85 -2.97
C ASP A 30 4.28 -0.09 -4.07
N PHE A 31 2.98 -0.35 -4.18
CA PHE A 31 2.11 0.26 -5.17
C PHE A 31 1.27 1.38 -4.56
N HIS A 32 1.81 2.60 -4.61
CA HIS A 32 1.21 3.80 -4.06
C HIS A 32 0.09 4.35 -4.96
N ALA A 33 -1.16 4.01 -4.66
CA ALA A 33 -2.31 4.36 -5.48
C ALA A 33 -3.57 4.63 -4.64
N GLU A 34 -4.55 5.35 -5.20
CA GLU A 34 -5.81 5.65 -4.51
C GLU A 34 -6.85 4.54 -4.73
N THR A 35 -7.02 4.10 -5.98
CA THR A 35 -8.19 3.29 -6.34
C THR A 35 -7.95 1.81 -6.07
N THR A 36 -8.83 1.20 -5.29
CA THR A 36 -8.77 -0.24 -4.99
C THR A 36 -8.76 -1.11 -6.24
N SER A 37 -9.54 -0.76 -7.27
CA SER A 37 -9.58 -1.51 -8.52
C SER A 37 -8.22 -1.52 -9.25
N GLU A 38 -7.49 -0.41 -9.22
CA GLU A 38 -6.17 -0.31 -9.84
C GLU A 38 -5.16 -1.18 -9.09
N LYS A 39 -5.18 -1.13 -7.76
CA LYS A 39 -4.34 -1.97 -6.90
C LYS A 39 -4.62 -3.46 -7.06
N ILE A 40 -5.89 -3.85 -7.12
CA ILE A 40 -6.30 -5.26 -7.30
C ILE A 40 -5.89 -5.74 -8.69
N ALA A 41 -6.13 -4.93 -9.73
CA ALA A 41 -5.70 -5.25 -11.08
C ALA A 41 -4.17 -5.41 -11.17
N PHE A 42 -3.41 -4.55 -10.48
CA PHE A 42 -1.97 -4.63 -10.42
C PHE A 42 -1.50 -5.92 -9.73
N GLY A 43 -2.08 -6.25 -8.57
CA GLY A 43 -1.79 -7.51 -7.87
C GLY A 43 -1.99 -8.73 -8.77
N HIS A 44 -3.07 -8.78 -9.54
CA HIS A 44 -3.34 -9.86 -10.49
C HIS A 44 -2.44 -9.85 -11.73
N ALA A 45 -2.09 -8.68 -12.27
CA ALA A 45 -1.23 -8.56 -13.44
C ALA A 45 0.21 -9.04 -13.18
N PHE A 46 0.66 -8.95 -11.93
CA PHE A 46 2.02 -9.30 -11.50
C PHE A 46 2.07 -10.50 -10.55
N ASP A 47 0.97 -11.24 -10.41
CA ASP A 47 0.95 -12.50 -9.65
C ASP A 47 1.91 -13.52 -10.27
N GLY A 48 2.76 -14.12 -9.42
CA GLY A 48 3.86 -15.00 -9.82
C GLY A 48 5.06 -14.29 -10.47
N LYS A 49 4.97 -12.98 -10.72
CA LYS A 49 6.07 -12.17 -11.25
C LYS A 49 6.87 -11.44 -10.15
N VAL A 50 6.33 -11.32 -8.95
CA VAL A 50 7.01 -10.70 -7.80
C VAL A 50 6.67 -11.46 -6.52
N SER A 51 7.48 -11.31 -5.49
CA SER A 51 7.23 -11.95 -4.19
C SER A 51 6.06 -11.30 -3.48
N ALA A 52 5.93 -9.97 -3.58
CA ALA A 52 4.86 -9.24 -2.93
C ALA A 52 4.47 -7.96 -3.67
N VAL A 53 3.19 -7.64 -3.64
CA VAL A 53 2.61 -6.34 -4.02
C VAL A 53 1.83 -5.82 -2.82
N VAL A 54 2.31 -4.73 -2.22
CA VAL A 54 1.66 -4.08 -1.09
C VAL A 54 1.18 -2.70 -1.52
N GLY A 55 -0.11 -2.41 -1.35
CA GLY A 55 -0.62 -1.07 -1.63
C GLY A 55 -0.34 -0.10 -0.49
N THR A 56 -0.19 1.18 -0.81
CA THR A 56 -0.13 2.29 0.16
C THR A 56 -0.95 3.48 -0.35
N HIS A 57 -0.94 4.62 0.36
CA HIS A 57 -1.58 5.91 0.07
C HIS A 57 -2.83 6.22 0.90
N THR A 58 -3.75 5.28 1.07
CA THR A 58 -5.09 5.61 1.59
C THR A 58 -5.12 5.77 3.11
N HIS A 59 -4.03 5.37 3.80
CA HIS A 59 -3.85 5.43 5.25
C HIS A 59 -4.87 4.60 6.06
N VAL A 60 -5.60 3.70 5.42
CA VAL A 60 -6.51 2.78 6.10
C VAL A 60 -6.12 1.36 5.72
N GLN A 61 -5.56 0.62 6.68
CA GLN A 61 -5.15 -0.77 6.42
C GLN A 61 -6.37 -1.62 6.04
N THR A 62 -6.26 -2.35 4.94
CA THR A 62 -7.29 -3.29 4.48
C THR A 62 -7.12 -4.66 5.14
N ALA A 63 -8.16 -5.49 5.11
CA ALA A 63 -8.15 -6.85 5.68
C ALA A 63 -8.24 -7.93 4.59
N ASP A 64 -7.62 -7.67 3.44
CA ASP A 64 -7.63 -8.52 2.26
C ASP A 64 -6.25 -9.16 1.98
N GLU A 65 -5.40 -9.22 2.99
CA GLU A 65 -4.08 -9.85 2.89
C GLU A 65 -4.19 -11.32 2.52
N LYS A 66 -3.45 -11.73 1.49
CA LYS A 66 -3.42 -13.12 1.03
C LYS A 66 -2.20 -13.38 0.17
N VAL A 67 -1.84 -14.65 0.05
CA VAL A 67 -0.96 -15.12 -1.02
C VAL A 67 -1.85 -15.46 -2.22
N LEU A 68 -1.57 -14.87 -3.36
CA LEU A 68 -2.26 -15.12 -4.63
C LEU A 68 -1.84 -16.47 -5.22
N ALA A 69 -2.57 -16.95 -6.23
CA ALA A 69 -2.40 -18.29 -6.77
C ALA A 69 -1.00 -18.53 -7.40
N GLY A 70 -0.38 -17.48 -7.95
CA GLY A 70 0.98 -17.50 -8.48
C GLY A 70 2.07 -17.45 -7.41
N GLY A 71 1.72 -17.23 -6.14
CA GLY A 71 2.66 -17.15 -5.02
C GLY A 71 3.09 -15.73 -4.66
N THR A 72 2.37 -14.70 -5.10
CA THR A 72 2.62 -13.30 -4.71
C THR A 72 1.82 -12.94 -3.47
N ALA A 73 2.47 -12.44 -2.42
CA ALA A 73 1.76 -11.84 -1.28
C ALA A 73 1.11 -10.50 -1.69
N TYR A 74 -0.12 -10.27 -1.26
CA TYR A 74 -0.90 -9.12 -1.67
C TYR A 74 -1.68 -8.52 -0.51
N ILE A 75 -1.79 -7.18 -0.49
CA ILE A 75 -2.74 -6.40 0.33
C ILE A 75 -3.09 -5.09 -0.39
N THR A 76 -4.36 -4.67 -0.36
CA THR A 76 -4.80 -3.43 -1.03
C THR A 76 -4.24 -2.17 -0.36
N ASP A 77 -4.15 -2.10 0.97
CA ASP A 77 -3.43 -1.01 1.61
C ASP A 77 -2.83 -1.47 2.94
N VAL A 78 -1.54 -1.21 3.13
CA VAL A 78 -0.84 -1.53 4.37
C VAL A 78 -1.29 -0.62 5.51
N GLY A 79 -1.91 0.52 5.22
CA GLY A 79 -2.28 1.54 6.20
C GLY A 79 -1.19 2.60 6.31
N PHE A 80 -1.03 3.16 7.51
CA PHE A 80 0.03 4.13 7.77
C PHE A 80 0.52 4.06 9.22
N CYS A 81 1.69 4.67 9.48
CA CYS A 81 2.19 4.84 10.83
C CYS A 81 1.98 6.28 11.28
N GLY A 82 1.14 6.49 12.29
CA GLY A 82 0.84 7.83 12.78
C GLY A 82 -0.40 7.92 13.66
N ALA A 83 -0.89 9.15 13.82
CA ALA A 83 -2.05 9.46 14.65
C ALA A 83 -3.33 8.90 14.01
N HIS A 84 -3.85 7.79 14.54
CA HIS A 84 -5.11 7.18 14.10
C HIS A 84 -6.34 7.84 14.73
N ASP A 85 -6.16 8.55 15.85
CA ASP A 85 -7.21 9.42 16.38
C ASP A 85 -7.28 10.73 15.57
N SER A 86 -7.54 10.62 14.28
CA SER A 86 -7.42 11.72 13.31
C SER A 86 -8.28 11.46 12.06
N VAL A 87 -8.22 12.36 11.08
CA VAL A 87 -8.66 12.07 9.71
C VAL A 87 -7.42 11.95 8.83
N ILE A 88 -7.00 10.73 8.53
CA ILE A 88 -5.89 10.43 7.60
C ILE A 88 -4.58 11.12 8.06
N GLY A 89 -4.35 11.19 9.37
CA GLY A 89 -3.18 11.84 9.99
C GLY A 89 -3.34 13.34 10.28
N ARG A 90 -4.51 13.93 10.01
CA ARG A 90 -4.79 15.36 10.21
C ARG A 90 -5.78 15.61 11.34
N GLU A 91 -5.68 16.77 11.97
CA GLU A 91 -6.60 17.18 13.01
C GLU A 91 -8.06 17.18 12.51
N LYS A 92 -8.93 16.49 13.26
CA LYS A 92 -10.31 16.18 12.84
C LYS A 92 -11.14 17.44 12.57
N SER A 93 -11.06 18.44 13.45
CA SER A 93 -11.84 19.68 13.38
C SER A 93 -11.63 20.41 12.05
N PHE A 94 -10.37 20.65 11.67
CA PHE A 94 -10.03 21.33 10.42
C PHE A 94 -10.55 20.58 9.20
N ILE A 95 -10.40 19.25 9.15
CA ILE A 95 -10.88 18.46 8.01
C ILE A 95 -12.41 18.44 7.94
N VAL A 96 -13.09 18.31 9.08
CA VAL A 96 -14.56 18.39 9.14
C VAL A 96 -15.05 19.76 8.67
N ASP A 97 -14.40 20.85 9.10
CA ASP A 97 -14.75 22.21 8.68
C ASP A 97 -14.53 22.43 7.19
N ARG A 98 -13.45 21.88 6.60
CA ARG A 98 -13.23 21.88 5.15
C ARG A 98 -14.39 21.24 4.40
N PHE A 99 -14.87 20.08 4.84
CA PHE A 99 -15.97 19.39 4.18
C PHE A 99 -17.32 20.09 4.38
N ARG A 100 -17.53 20.76 5.52
CA ARG A 100 -18.76 21.52 5.79
C ARG A 100 -18.83 22.83 5.02
N THR A 101 -17.73 23.56 4.96
CA THR A 101 -17.67 24.92 4.40
C THR A 101 -17.28 24.92 2.93
N LEU A 102 -16.67 23.85 2.44
CA LEU A 102 -15.99 23.78 1.13
C LEU A 102 -14.89 24.84 0.95
N MET A 103 -14.46 25.47 2.05
CA MET A 103 -13.40 26.47 2.05
C MET A 103 -12.03 25.83 2.36
N PRO A 104 -10.93 26.42 1.86
CA PRO A 104 -9.59 26.00 2.24
C PRO A 104 -9.36 26.14 3.76
N VAL A 105 -8.75 25.12 4.36
CA VAL A 105 -8.33 25.13 5.77
C VAL A 105 -6.83 24.81 5.85
N LYS A 106 -6.19 25.25 6.94
CA LYS A 106 -4.83 24.81 7.25
C LYS A 106 -4.88 23.35 7.73
N MET A 107 -4.01 22.51 7.19
CA MET A 107 -3.95 21.08 7.52
C MET A 107 -2.95 20.82 8.66
N HIS A 108 -3.44 20.89 9.89
CA HIS A 108 -2.65 20.57 11.08
C HIS A 108 -2.46 19.06 11.24
N LEU A 109 -1.28 18.65 11.70
CA LEU A 109 -0.97 17.23 11.99
C LEU A 109 -1.60 16.84 13.32
N ALA A 110 -2.26 15.68 13.35
CA ALA A 110 -2.74 15.11 14.60
C ALA A 110 -1.62 14.39 15.35
N THR A 111 -1.75 14.28 16.67
CA THR A 111 -0.78 13.62 17.55
C THR A 111 -1.40 12.51 18.42
N GLY A 112 -2.72 12.37 18.43
CA GLY A 112 -3.46 11.40 19.23
C GLY A 112 -3.54 10.01 18.60
N GLY A 113 -3.59 8.96 19.42
CA GLY A 113 -3.80 7.58 18.97
C GLY A 113 -2.70 7.09 18.03
N ILE A 114 -1.43 7.24 18.41
CA ILE A 114 -0.32 6.75 17.59
C ILE A 114 -0.42 5.24 17.42
N GLN A 115 -0.44 4.78 16.18
CA GLN A 115 -0.47 3.38 15.81
C GLN A 115 0.48 3.13 14.65
N LEU A 116 1.08 1.95 14.65
CA LEU A 116 1.90 1.39 13.60
C LEU A 116 1.07 0.35 12.84
N ASP A 117 0.97 0.56 11.54
CA ASP A 117 0.44 -0.41 10.60
C ASP A 117 1.58 -0.95 9.72
N GLY A 118 1.52 -2.24 9.40
CA GLY A 118 2.52 -2.92 8.60
C GLY A 118 2.06 -4.32 8.18
N VAL A 119 2.92 -5.02 7.45
CA VAL A 119 2.75 -6.44 7.14
C VAL A 119 4.08 -7.18 7.37
N VAL A 120 3.97 -8.43 7.82
CA VAL A 120 5.08 -9.40 7.84
C VAL A 120 4.82 -10.38 6.70
N ILE A 121 5.82 -10.58 5.85
CA ILE A 121 5.73 -11.44 4.67
C ILE A 121 6.88 -12.43 4.74
N ASP A 122 6.56 -13.72 4.65
CA ASP A 122 7.54 -14.78 4.54
C ASP A 122 7.73 -15.11 3.06
N VAL A 123 8.99 -15.17 2.61
CA VAL A 123 9.34 -15.46 1.21
C VAL A 123 10.36 -16.59 1.18
N ASP A 124 10.11 -17.57 0.33
CA ASP A 124 11.08 -18.60 -0.03
C ASP A 124 12.15 -18.00 -0.96
N GLU A 125 13.40 -17.94 -0.50
CA GLU A 125 14.50 -17.31 -1.24
C GLU A 125 14.90 -18.08 -2.52
N GLU A 126 14.70 -19.39 -2.55
CA GLU A 126 15.05 -20.21 -3.71
C GLU A 126 14.09 -19.99 -4.88
N THR A 127 12.80 -19.83 -4.56
CA THR A 127 11.73 -19.68 -5.54
C THR A 127 11.29 -18.23 -5.77
N GLY A 128 11.52 -17.35 -4.80
CA GLY A 128 11.02 -15.97 -4.76
C GLY A 128 9.52 -15.87 -4.44
N LYS A 129 8.86 -16.96 -4.05
CA LYS A 129 7.41 -16.98 -3.75
C LYS A 129 7.15 -16.68 -2.30
N ALA A 130 6.10 -15.91 -2.03
CA ALA A 130 5.61 -15.72 -0.68
C ALA A 130 4.91 -16.98 -0.17
N THR A 131 5.15 -17.32 1.09
CA THR A 131 4.52 -18.46 1.78
C THR A 131 3.48 -18.01 2.79
N ALA A 132 3.62 -16.79 3.33
CA ALA A 132 2.66 -16.19 4.24
C ALA A 132 2.68 -14.66 4.16
N ILE A 133 1.56 -14.05 4.54
CA ILE A 133 1.44 -12.62 4.82
C ILE A 133 0.56 -12.44 6.05
N GLN A 134 0.99 -11.59 6.99
CA GLN A 134 0.25 -11.25 8.19
C GLN A 134 0.25 -9.74 8.41
N ARG A 135 -0.94 -9.17 8.63
CA ARG A 135 -1.06 -7.76 9.01
C ARG A 135 -0.63 -7.50 10.44
N ILE A 136 -0.01 -6.34 10.62
CA ILE A 136 0.37 -5.75 11.89
C ILE A 136 -0.44 -4.48 12.07
N GLN A 137 -1.16 -4.39 13.19
CA GLN A 137 -1.69 -3.15 13.74
C GLN A 137 -1.29 -3.11 15.21
N ARG A 138 -0.54 -2.08 15.59
CA ARG A 138 0.01 -1.94 16.95
C ARG A 138 -0.17 -0.52 17.46
N PRO A 139 -1.05 -0.30 18.45
CA PRO A 139 -1.08 0.98 19.14
C PRO A 139 0.21 1.18 19.95
N LYS A 140 0.62 2.43 20.11
CA LYS A 140 1.70 2.83 21.02
C LYS A 140 1.23 2.86 22.47
#